data_AF-A0A0F0CT06-F1
#
_entry.id   AF-A0A0F0CT06-F1
#
_cell.length_a   1.000
_cell.length_b   1.000
_cell.length_c   1.000
_cell.angle_alpha   90.00
_cell.angle_beta   90.00
_cell.angle_gamma   90.00
#
_symmetry.space_group_name_H-M   'P 1'
#
loop_
_entity.id
_entity.type
_entity.pdbx_description
1 polymer ?
#
loop_
_entity_poly.entity_id
_entity_poly.type
_entity_poly.pdbx_seq_one_letter_code
_entity_poly.pdbx_strand_id
1 'polypeptide(L)'
;MNKIINFFTEKLNVLADILPDAVFAIDKAGKVIVWNKMIEEVTGVKSGNMLGKCNHEYSIPFYGGRVPILIDLLFKLDADAEKKYKFIKKHKDVLIAERKYILNGSEKYLWEKACLIYDENNKILGAIEFIRDMTQVRKMEKRLLQFKYRIHEQNGALKQKNVDLNDIMSQVESEKKHLKNNVTDNVERIMLPLLKRIKLKNESAKYLKLLQKGLEDIVSSFGASISQNKLNLTSREIEISNLIKNGLTGKEIASLLNISFLTVEMHRKTIRRKLGISNKKVNLASYLNTILSDKTISPKN
;
A
#
# COMPACT_ATOMS: atom_id res chain seq x y z
N MET A 1 6.76 18.40 66.95
CA MET A 1 7.55 17.86 65.81
C MET A 1 6.80 16.71 65.10
N ASN A 2 6.34 15.66 65.80
CA ASN A 2 5.62 14.52 65.17
C ASN A 2 4.31 14.89 64.43
N LYS A 3 3.54 15.89 64.87
CA LYS A 3 2.29 16.30 64.18
C LYS A 3 2.52 16.95 62.80
N ILE A 4 3.62 17.70 62.62
CA ILE A 4 3.93 18.38 61.35
C ILE A 4 4.43 17.36 60.31
N ILE A 5 5.26 16.41 60.74
CA ILE A 5 5.74 15.31 59.90
C ILE A 5 4.58 14.40 59.45
N ASN A 6 3.63 14.10 60.35
CA ASN A 6 2.43 13.34 60.00
C ASN A 6 1.54 14.10 59.00
N PHE A 7 1.32 15.40 59.21
CA PHE A 7 0.54 16.24 58.30
C PHE A 7 1.15 16.34 56.90
N PHE A 8 2.48 16.47 56.81
CA PHE A 8 3.18 16.51 55.53
C PHE A 8 3.09 15.17 54.80
N THR A 9 3.30 14.06 55.52
CA THR A 9 3.15 12.70 54.97
C THR A 9 1.72 12.43 54.49
N GLU A 10 0.70 12.85 55.25
CA GLU A 10 -0.70 12.72 54.84
C GLU A 10 -1.01 13.51 53.56
N LYS A 11 -0.57 14.79 53.48
CA LYS A 11 -0.75 15.58 52.25
C LYS A 11 0.00 14.99 51.06
N LEU A 12 1.21 14.47 51.27
CA LEU A 12 2.02 13.89 50.20
C LEU A 12 1.40 12.59 49.67
N ASN A 13 0.79 11.77 50.54
CA ASN A 13 0.02 10.60 50.14
C ASN A 13 -1.20 10.98 49.28
N VAL A 14 -2.01 11.94 49.74
CA VAL A 14 -3.19 12.41 48.98
C VAL A 14 -2.80 12.96 47.60
N LEU A 15 -1.71 13.72 47.53
CA LEU A 15 -1.20 14.26 46.26
C LEU A 15 -0.58 13.17 45.38
N ALA A 16 0.01 12.12 45.95
CA ALA A 16 0.57 11.02 45.17
C ALA A 16 -0.52 10.13 44.57
N ASP A 17 -1.66 9.95 45.26
CA ASP A 17 -2.75 9.09 44.79
C ASP A 17 -3.54 9.65 43.60
N ILE A 18 -3.47 10.96 43.36
CA ILE A 18 -4.07 11.58 42.17
C ILE A 18 -3.16 11.50 40.93
N LEU A 19 -1.91 11.08 41.09
CA LEU A 19 -0.96 11.00 39.98
C LEU A 19 -1.22 9.74 39.14
N PRO A 20 -1.13 9.84 37.80
CA PRO A 20 -1.28 8.69 36.91
C PRO A 20 -0.04 7.78 36.86
N ASP A 21 1.01 8.11 37.62
CA ASP A 21 2.26 7.38 37.69
C ASP A 21 2.36 6.63 39.02
N ALA A 22 3.10 5.51 39.03
CA ALA A 22 3.43 4.82 40.27
C ALA A 22 4.43 5.66 41.07
N VAL A 23 4.13 5.92 42.34
CA VAL A 23 4.92 6.81 43.19
C VAL A 23 5.13 6.18 44.56
N PHE A 24 6.38 6.19 45.01
CA PHE A 24 6.70 5.91 46.40
C PHE A 24 7.78 6.86 46.92
N ALA A 25 7.87 7.00 48.23
CA ALA A 25 8.87 7.84 48.87
C ALA A 25 9.42 7.16 50.12
N ILE A 26 10.68 7.47 50.43
CA ILE A 26 11.38 7.00 51.62
C ILE A 26 11.90 8.18 52.43
N ASP A 27 11.96 8.03 53.76
CA ASP A 27 12.70 8.96 54.61
C ASP A 27 14.22 8.73 54.52
N LYS A 28 15.00 9.53 55.24
CA LYS A 28 16.47 9.39 55.32
C LYS A 28 16.98 8.04 55.83
N ALA A 29 16.18 7.32 56.60
CA ALA A 29 16.53 6.01 57.11
C ALA A 29 16.15 4.89 56.14
N GLY A 30 15.62 5.24 54.95
CA GLY A 30 15.14 4.29 53.95
C GLY A 30 13.78 3.67 54.33
N LYS A 31 13.02 4.31 55.22
CA LYS A 31 11.68 3.84 55.60
C LYS A 31 10.66 4.38 54.60
N VAL A 32 9.80 3.51 54.06
CA VAL A 32 8.74 3.88 53.13
C VAL A 32 7.70 4.75 53.84
N ILE A 33 7.46 5.95 53.30
CA ILE A 33 6.51 6.93 53.83
C ILE A 33 5.34 7.19 52.87
N VAL A 34 5.50 6.87 51.58
CA VAL A 34 4.43 6.97 50.56
C VAL A 34 4.46 5.71 49.70
N TRP A 35 3.27 5.19 49.39
CA TRP A 35 3.07 4.08 48.46
C TRP A 35 1.69 4.25 47.80
N ASN A 36 1.65 4.94 46.68
CA ASN A 36 0.38 5.35 46.06
C ASN A 36 -0.37 4.17 45.43
N LYS A 37 -1.64 4.39 45.10
CA LYS A 37 -2.49 3.37 44.46
C LYS A 37 -1.89 2.83 43.16
N MET A 38 -1.26 3.67 42.34
CA MET A 38 -0.72 3.26 41.05
C MET A 38 0.49 2.31 41.21
N ILE A 39 1.33 2.48 42.23
CA ILE A 39 2.41 1.52 42.51
C ILE A 39 1.87 0.19 43.05
N GLU A 40 0.72 0.18 43.76
CA GLU A 40 0.03 -1.06 44.11
C GLU A 40 -0.42 -1.82 42.85
N GLU A 41 -0.94 -1.11 41.84
CA GLU A 41 -1.40 -1.72 40.60
C GLU A 41 -0.24 -2.28 39.76
N VAL A 42 0.89 -1.58 39.71
CA VAL A 42 2.09 -2.01 38.99
C VAL A 42 2.75 -3.22 39.66
N THR A 43 2.86 -3.20 40.99
CA THR A 43 3.62 -4.20 41.76
C THR A 43 2.78 -5.34 42.32
N GLY A 44 1.45 -5.15 42.43
CA GLY A 44 0.55 -6.05 43.16
C GLY A 44 0.63 -5.94 44.68
N VAL A 45 1.50 -5.08 45.23
CA VAL A 45 1.72 -4.97 46.68
C VAL A 45 0.93 -3.81 47.26
N LYS A 46 0.10 -4.10 48.27
CA LYS A 46 -0.69 -3.11 48.99
C LYS A 46 0.17 -2.20 49.87
N SER A 47 -0.19 -0.92 49.94
CA SER A 47 0.42 0.10 50.79
C SER A 47 0.51 -0.33 52.25
N GLY A 48 -0.53 -0.98 52.80
CA GLY A 48 -0.51 -1.50 54.17
C GLY A 48 0.60 -2.52 54.47
N ASN A 49 1.14 -3.19 53.44
CA ASN A 49 2.26 -4.12 53.58
C ASN A 49 3.63 -3.44 53.42
N MET A 50 3.65 -2.20 52.93
CA MET A 50 4.89 -1.53 52.52
C MET A 50 5.17 -0.25 53.31
N LEU A 51 4.14 0.51 53.69
CA LEU A 51 4.27 1.70 54.52
C LEU A 51 4.97 1.35 55.85
N GLY A 52 5.99 2.13 56.17
CA GLY A 52 6.81 1.98 57.36
C GLY A 52 7.83 0.84 57.32
N LYS A 53 7.90 0.07 56.23
CA LYS A 53 8.99 -0.90 56.01
C LYS A 53 10.28 -0.18 55.65
N CYS A 54 11.42 -0.79 55.97
CA CYS A 54 12.75 -0.29 55.66
C CYS A 54 13.62 -1.42 55.10
N ASN A 55 14.95 -1.26 55.08
CA ASN A 55 15.88 -2.28 54.59
C ASN A 55 15.58 -2.71 53.13
N HIS A 56 15.28 -1.73 52.27
CA HIS A 56 15.00 -1.94 50.84
C HIS A 56 13.81 -2.87 50.56
N GLU A 57 12.83 -2.98 51.44
CA GLU A 57 11.65 -3.86 51.22
C GLU A 57 10.88 -3.50 49.94
N TYR A 58 10.91 -2.21 49.54
CA TYR A 58 10.32 -1.68 48.30
C TYR A 58 10.99 -2.20 47.01
N SER A 59 12.19 -2.78 47.07
CA SER A 59 12.84 -3.34 45.87
C SER A 59 12.34 -4.76 45.55
N ILE A 60 11.76 -5.47 46.52
CA ILE A 60 11.36 -6.87 46.37
C ILE A 60 10.38 -7.08 45.21
N PRO A 61 9.34 -6.25 45.00
CA PRO A 61 8.40 -6.46 43.89
C PRO A 61 9.05 -6.31 42.51
N PHE A 62 10.14 -5.56 42.40
CA PHE A 62 10.83 -5.30 41.14
C PHE A 62 12.03 -6.22 40.89
N TYR A 63 12.70 -6.66 41.96
CA TYR A 63 13.98 -7.37 41.89
C TYR A 63 13.96 -8.76 42.55
N GLY A 64 12.88 -9.12 43.24
CA GLY A 64 12.78 -10.38 43.98
C GLY A 64 13.62 -10.44 45.26
N GLY A 65 14.30 -9.35 45.62
CA GLY A 65 15.17 -9.28 46.79
C GLY A 65 15.38 -7.85 47.27
N ARG A 66 15.92 -7.71 48.49
CA ARG A 66 16.26 -6.43 49.12
C ARG A 66 17.60 -5.93 48.58
N VAL A 67 17.54 -4.99 47.65
CA VAL A 67 18.72 -4.43 46.99
C VAL A 67 18.56 -2.92 46.88
N PRO A 68 19.66 -2.14 46.97
CA PRO A 68 19.61 -0.72 46.66
C PRO A 68 19.14 -0.50 45.22
N ILE A 69 18.14 0.36 45.04
CA ILE A 69 17.59 0.77 43.74
C ILE A 69 17.76 2.27 43.51
N LEU A 70 17.20 2.79 42.41
CA LEU A 70 17.45 4.15 41.93
C LEU A 70 17.30 5.23 43.02
N ILE A 71 16.25 5.15 43.84
CA ILE A 71 16.03 6.09 44.96
C ILE A 71 17.16 6.10 46.00
N ASP A 72 17.78 4.95 46.27
CA ASP A 72 18.84 4.81 47.28
C ASP A 72 20.14 5.48 46.82
N LEU A 73 20.36 5.49 45.51
CA LEU A 73 21.54 6.06 44.89
C LEU A 73 21.63 7.57 45.09
N LEU A 74 20.52 8.26 45.37
CA LEU A 74 20.51 9.69 45.70
C LEU A 74 21.28 10.01 46.99
N PHE A 75 21.29 9.09 47.96
CA PHE A 75 21.98 9.29 49.23
C PHE A 75 23.43 8.83 49.19
N LYS A 76 23.69 7.75 48.45
CA LYS A 76 25.04 7.21 48.29
C LYS A 76 25.17 6.55 46.92
N LEU A 77 25.88 7.25 46.04
CA LEU A 77 26.14 6.78 44.68
C LEU A 77 27.54 6.15 44.66
N ASP A 78 27.62 4.85 44.40
CA ASP A 78 28.89 4.12 44.27
C ASP A 78 29.14 3.67 42.81
N ALA A 79 30.38 3.27 42.53
CA ALA A 79 30.82 2.91 41.18
C ALA A 79 30.12 1.66 40.62
N ASP A 80 29.59 0.78 41.47
CA ASP A 80 28.89 -0.42 41.04
C ASP A 80 27.42 -0.13 40.70
N ALA A 81 26.79 0.82 41.38
CA ALA A 81 25.49 1.35 41.01
C ALA A 81 25.50 2.01 39.62
N GLU A 82 26.58 2.72 39.26
CA GLU A 82 26.72 3.33 37.93
C GLU A 82 26.75 2.32 36.79
N LYS A 83 27.30 1.12 37.02
CA LYS A 83 27.31 0.05 36.01
C LYS A 83 25.94 -0.59 35.84
N LYS A 84 25.13 -0.65 36.91
CA LYS A 84 23.81 -1.32 36.92
C LYS A 84 22.72 -0.47 36.26
N TYR A 85 22.84 0.86 36.32
CA TYR A 85 21.84 1.79 35.81
C TYR A 85 22.36 2.57 34.59
N LYS A 86 21.64 2.45 33.47
CA LYS A 86 21.83 3.33 32.33
C LYS A 86 21.05 4.63 32.57
N PHE A 87 21.72 5.61 33.19
CA PHE A 87 21.12 6.91 33.44
C PHE A 87 20.80 7.66 32.14
N ILE A 88 19.61 8.23 32.08
CA ILE A 88 19.20 9.20 31.06
C ILE A 88 19.61 10.60 31.51
N LYS A 89 19.48 10.88 32.81
CA LYS A 89 19.90 12.15 33.42
C LYS A 89 20.37 11.90 34.84
N LYS A 90 21.44 12.57 35.24
CA LYS A 90 22.04 12.44 36.58
C LYS A 90 22.50 13.79 37.09
N HIS A 91 21.90 14.22 38.19
CA HIS A 91 22.34 15.34 39.03
C HIS A 91 22.27 14.89 40.49
N LYS A 92 22.97 15.59 41.39
CA LYS A 92 23.06 15.21 42.81
C LYS A 92 21.67 15.03 43.47
N ASP A 93 20.66 15.74 42.99
CA ASP A 93 19.30 15.76 43.57
C ASP A 93 18.26 15.01 42.73
N VAL A 94 18.61 14.59 41.50
CA VAL A 94 17.69 13.98 40.53
C VAL A 94 18.40 12.91 39.71
N LEU A 95 17.87 11.69 39.74
CA LEU A 95 18.28 10.57 38.89
C LEU A 95 17.13 10.17 37.98
N ILE A 96 17.42 9.95 36.71
CA ILE A 96 16.47 9.45 35.73
C ILE A 96 17.08 8.25 35.02
N ALA A 97 16.37 7.14 34.98
CA ALA A 97 16.78 5.93 34.29
C ALA A 97 15.60 5.32 33.51
N GLU A 98 15.93 4.50 32.52
CA GLU A 98 14.96 3.61 31.90
C GLU A 98 15.46 2.18 32.00
N ARG A 99 14.55 1.28 32.36
CA ARG A 99 14.90 -0.13 32.51
C ARG A 99 13.74 -1.04 32.13
N LYS A 100 14.10 -2.25 31.77
CA LYS A 100 13.15 -3.32 31.46
C LYS A 100 13.05 -4.25 32.66
N TYR A 101 11.82 -4.52 33.06
CA TYR A 101 11.47 -5.40 34.17
C TYR A 101 10.58 -6.54 33.69
N ILE A 102 10.61 -7.64 34.43
CA ILE A 102 9.62 -8.70 34.32
C ILE A 102 8.74 -8.59 35.56
N LEU A 103 7.55 -8.01 35.40
CA LEU A 103 6.58 -7.81 36.48
C LEU A 103 5.33 -8.62 36.17
N ASN A 104 4.87 -9.42 37.13
CA ASN A 104 3.68 -10.27 37.01
C ASN A 104 3.71 -11.15 35.75
N GLY A 105 4.88 -11.69 35.40
CA GLY A 105 5.10 -12.51 34.20
C GLY A 105 5.10 -11.74 32.86
N SER A 106 4.97 -10.42 32.88
CA SER A 106 4.95 -9.57 31.69
C SER A 106 6.17 -8.65 31.63
N GLU A 107 6.66 -8.44 30.41
CA GLU A 107 7.73 -7.50 30.15
C GLU A 107 7.21 -6.06 30.20
N LYS A 108 7.84 -5.24 31.06
CA LYS A 108 7.52 -3.84 31.27
C LYS A 108 8.75 -2.97 31.03
N TYR A 109 8.57 -1.87 30.29
CA TYR A 109 9.57 -0.81 30.14
C TYR A 109 9.21 0.33 31.07
N LEU A 110 9.99 0.51 32.13
CA LEU A 110 9.74 1.54 33.13
C LEU A 110 10.73 2.69 32.95
N TRP A 111 10.17 3.90 32.90
CA TRP A 111 10.91 5.14 33.06
C TRP A 111 10.81 5.56 34.53
N GLU A 112 11.96 5.73 35.16
CA GLU A 112 12.09 5.97 36.60
C GLU A 112 12.75 7.31 36.83
N LYS A 113 12.22 8.08 37.77
CA LYS A 113 12.79 9.35 38.20
C LYS A 113 12.77 9.44 39.71
N ALA A 114 13.94 9.46 40.31
CA ALA A 114 14.11 9.67 41.74
C ALA A 114 14.56 11.11 42.02
N CYS A 115 14.00 11.75 43.04
CA CYS A 115 14.33 13.11 43.49
C CYS A 115 14.49 13.17 45.01
N LEU A 116 15.42 14.00 45.50
CA LEU A 116 15.50 14.34 46.93
C LEU A 116 14.34 15.26 47.35
N ILE A 117 13.86 15.07 48.58
CA ILE A 117 12.86 15.92 49.24
C ILE A 117 13.59 16.75 50.29
N TYR A 118 13.29 18.04 50.39
CA TYR A 118 13.90 18.97 51.36
C TYR A 118 12.84 19.59 52.27
N ASP A 119 13.25 19.97 53.47
CA ASP A 119 12.48 20.87 54.32
C ASP A 119 12.68 22.34 53.93
N GLU A 120 11.97 23.23 54.62
CA GLU A 120 12.04 24.69 54.43
C GLU A 120 13.45 25.27 54.68
N ASN A 121 14.32 24.54 55.38
CA ASN A 121 15.69 24.95 55.69
C ASN A 121 16.74 24.28 54.76
N ASN A 122 16.33 23.73 53.61
CA ASN A 122 17.18 22.99 52.66
C ASN A 122 17.85 21.74 53.25
N LYS A 123 17.36 21.22 54.37
CA LYS A 123 17.80 19.93 54.88
C LYS A 123 17.03 18.84 54.16
N ILE A 124 17.73 17.81 53.70
CA ILE A 124 17.08 16.64 53.10
C ILE A 124 16.04 16.09 54.10
N LEU A 125 14.89 15.61 53.65
CA LEU A 125 13.89 14.90 54.45
C LEU A 125 13.80 13.42 54.05
N GLY A 126 14.06 13.15 52.78
CA GLY A 126 13.91 11.84 52.18
C GLY A 126 14.11 11.91 50.68
N ALA A 127 13.55 10.94 49.97
CA ALA A 127 13.54 10.87 48.53
C ALA A 127 12.18 10.37 48.04
N ILE A 128 11.82 10.74 46.82
CA ILE A 128 10.62 10.29 46.12
C ILE A 128 11.01 9.73 44.76
N GLU A 129 10.36 8.66 44.35
CA GLU A 129 10.56 8.05 43.05
C GLU A 129 9.23 7.92 42.30
N PHE A 130 9.28 8.30 41.02
CA PHE A 130 8.21 8.20 40.04
C PHE A 130 8.55 7.09 39.06
N ILE A 131 7.60 6.21 38.79
CA ILE A 131 7.74 5.06 37.91
C ILE A 131 6.61 5.11 36.89
N ARG A 132 6.97 5.25 35.61
CA ARG A 132 6.04 5.31 34.50
C ARG A 132 6.22 4.11 33.58
N ASP A 133 5.13 3.39 33.32
CA ASP A 133 5.10 2.30 32.34
C ASP A 133 5.05 2.86 30.91
N MET A 134 6.16 2.76 30.19
CA MET A 134 6.33 3.19 28.80
C MET A 134 6.17 2.04 27.79
N THR A 135 5.70 0.87 28.23
CA THR A 135 5.63 -0.34 27.38
C THR A 135 4.77 -0.15 26.15
N GLN A 136 3.58 0.46 26.31
CA GLN A 136 2.68 0.68 25.18
C GLN A 136 3.27 1.68 24.17
N VAL A 137 3.84 2.78 24.68
CA VAL A 137 4.51 3.79 23.86
C VAL A 137 5.64 3.17 23.05
N ARG A 138 6.54 2.40 23.70
CA ARG A 138 7.64 1.68 23.02
C ARG A 138 7.15 0.71 21.95
N LYS A 139 6.07 -0.04 22.22
CA LYS A 139 5.47 -0.96 21.24
C LYS A 139 4.87 -0.21 20.04
N MET A 140 4.22 0.93 20.28
CA MET A 140 3.67 1.78 19.23
C MET A 140 4.77 2.41 18.36
N GLU A 141 5.83 2.95 18.96
CA GLU A 141 6.98 3.49 18.24
C GLU A 141 7.63 2.44 17.33
N LYS A 142 7.84 1.22 17.84
CA LYS A 142 8.40 0.11 17.05
C LYS A 142 7.50 -0.26 15.87
N ARG A 143 6.18 -0.35 16.09
CA ARG A 143 5.21 -0.61 15.01
C ARG A 143 5.20 0.51 13.97
N LEU A 144 5.23 1.76 14.43
CA LEU A 144 5.26 2.93 13.54
C LEU A 144 6.51 2.92 12.66
N LEU A 145 7.67 2.62 13.24
CA LEU A 145 8.92 2.54 12.49
C LEU A 145 8.88 1.42 11.43
N GLN A 146 8.38 0.24 11.78
CA GLN A 146 8.19 -0.87 10.84
C GLN A 146 7.25 -0.49 9.68
N PHE A 147 6.15 0.19 10.00
CA PHE A 147 5.20 0.67 9.01
C PHE A 147 5.84 1.71 8.07
N LYS A 148 6.63 2.63 8.61
CA LYS A 148 7.38 3.63 7.83
C LYS A 148 8.33 2.97 6.83
N TYR A 149 9.07 1.95 7.24
CA TYR A 149 9.96 1.21 6.33
C TYR A 149 9.17 0.51 5.20
N ARG A 150 8.06 -0.15 5.53
CA ARG A 150 7.20 -0.82 4.53
C ARG A 150 6.65 0.15 3.50
N ILE A 151 6.15 1.31 3.93
CA ILE A 151 5.66 2.35 3.01
C ILE A 151 6.80 2.83 2.10
N HIS A 152 7.99 3.05 2.64
CA HIS A 152 9.11 3.52 1.83
C HIS A 152 9.48 2.50 0.73
N GLU A 153 9.51 1.23 1.06
CA GLU A 153 9.77 0.14 0.11
C GLU A 153 8.69 0.07 -0.99
N GLN A 154 7.41 0.09 -0.59
CA GLN A 154 6.28 0.06 -1.54
C GLN A 154 6.28 1.27 -2.46
N ASN A 155 6.59 2.47 -1.95
CA ASN A 155 6.72 3.67 -2.78
C ASN A 155 7.87 3.57 -3.78
N GLY A 156 9.01 2.96 -3.38
CA GLY A 156 10.12 2.69 -4.29
C GLY A 156 9.71 1.74 -5.43
N ALA A 157 9.08 0.61 -5.09
CA ALA A 157 8.60 -0.35 -6.07
C ALA A 157 7.53 0.25 -7.00
N LEU A 158 6.64 1.09 -6.48
CA LEU A 158 5.61 1.76 -7.29
C LEU A 158 6.23 2.76 -8.27
N LYS A 159 7.24 3.52 -7.83
CA LYS A 159 7.99 4.41 -8.73
C LYS A 159 8.66 3.63 -9.87
N GLN A 160 9.28 2.49 -9.58
CA GLN A 160 9.88 1.66 -10.64
C GLN A 160 8.84 1.15 -11.63
N LYS A 161 7.71 0.60 -11.13
CA LYS A 161 6.61 0.16 -12.01
C LYS A 161 6.07 1.28 -12.90
N ASN A 162 6.01 2.52 -12.40
CA ASN A 162 5.61 3.66 -13.21
C ASN A 162 6.63 4.00 -14.31
N VAL A 163 7.93 3.88 -14.03
CA VAL A 163 8.98 4.05 -15.04
C VAL A 163 8.84 2.97 -16.12
N ASP A 164 8.77 1.70 -15.71
CA ASP A 164 8.65 0.57 -16.63
C ASP A 164 7.38 0.70 -17.51
N LEU A 165 6.25 1.12 -16.91
CA LEU A 165 5.00 1.34 -17.64
C LEU A 165 5.13 2.47 -18.67
N ASN A 166 5.78 3.58 -18.32
CA ASN A 166 6.01 4.70 -19.24
C ASN A 166 6.92 4.30 -20.40
N ASP A 167 7.93 3.46 -20.14
CA ASP A 167 8.82 2.93 -21.18
C ASP A 167 8.04 2.02 -22.15
N ILE A 168 7.22 1.11 -21.62
CA ILE A 168 6.32 0.25 -22.44
C ILE A 168 5.35 1.11 -23.26
N MET A 169 4.75 2.13 -22.65
CA MET A 169 3.83 3.04 -23.35
C MET A 169 4.53 3.76 -24.52
N SER A 170 5.74 4.26 -24.29
CA SER A 170 6.55 4.93 -25.32
C SER A 170 6.89 3.99 -26.48
N GLN A 171 7.20 2.74 -26.18
CA GLN A 171 7.46 1.72 -27.19
C GLN A 171 6.21 1.43 -28.05
N VAL A 172 5.05 1.24 -27.40
CA VAL A 172 3.77 1.00 -28.11
C VAL A 172 3.39 2.17 -29.01
N GLU A 173 3.62 3.42 -28.56
CA GLU A 173 3.37 4.61 -29.37
C GLU A 173 4.29 4.66 -30.60
N SER A 174 5.57 4.35 -30.43
CA SER A 174 6.55 4.27 -31.51
C SER A 174 6.17 3.21 -32.56
N GLU A 175 5.82 2.00 -32.10
CA GLU A 175 5.39 0.91 -32.98
C GLU A 175 4.13 1.26 -33.77
N LYS A 176 3.11 1.85 -33.11
CA LYS A 176 1.90 2.34 -33.78
C LYS A 176 2.22 3.39 -34.85
N LYS A 177 3.13 4.32 -34.54
CA LYS A 177 3.56 5.35 -35.49
C LYS A 177 4.26 4.73 -36.70
N HIS A 178 5.15 3.75 -36.46
CA HIS A 178 5.85 3.03 -37.52
C HIS A 178 4.87 2.26 -38.44
N LEU A 179 3.90 1.55 -37.86
CA LEU A 179 2.84 0.87 -38.61
C LEU A 179 2.02 1.84 -39.46
N LYS A 180 1.60 2.97 -38.87
CA LYS A 180 0.83 4.00 -39.60
C LYS A 180 1.61 4.54 -40.80
N ASN A 181 2.90 4.81 -40.63
CA ASN A 181 3.76 5.31 -41.70
C ASN A 181 3.89 4.28 -42.83
N ASN A 182 4.17 3.01 -42.50
CA ASN A 182 4.28 1.93 -43.50
C ASN A 182 3.00 1.75 -44.33
N VAL A 183 1.84 1.81 -43.68
CA VAL A 183 0.54 1.72 -44.36
C VAL A 183 0.35 2.90 -45.31
N THR A 184 0.63 4.12 -44.83
CA THR A 184 0.48 5.35 -45.62
C THR A 184 1.39 5.31 -46.85
N ASP A 185 2.67 4.98 -46.67
CA ASP A 185 3.64 4.88 -47.76
C ASP A 185 3.24 3.83 -48.79
N ASN A 186 2.79 2.63 -48.37
CA ASN A 186 2.35 1.59 -49.30
C ASN A 186 1.08 1.98 -50.07
N VAL A 187 0.12 2.63 -49.41
CA VAL A 187 -1.10 3.10 -50.05
C VAL A 187 -0.78 4.20 -51.08
N GLU A 188 -0.02 5.21 -50.69
CA GLU A 188 0.26 6.37 -51.55
C GLU A 188 1.22 6.05 -52.70
N ARG A 189 2.26 5.24 -52.45
CA ARG A 189 3.32 4.98 -53.45
C ARG A 189 3.01 3.79 -54.35
N ILE A 190 2.23 2.81 -53.89
CA ILE A 190 1.98 1.56 -54.64
C ILE A 190 0.51 1.45 -55.02
N MET A 191 -0.42 1.54 -54.07
CA MET A 191 -1.84 1.27 -54.34
C MET A 191 -2.51 2.34 -55.20
N LEU A 192 -2.43 3.62 -54.81
CA LEU A 192 -3.10 4.72 -55.53
C LEU A 192 -2.65 4.82 -57.00
N PRO A 193 -1.34 4.70 -57.33
CA PRO A 193 -0.90 4.71 -58.72
C PRO A 193 -1.46 3.53 -59.53
N LEU A 194 -1.54 2.33 -58.95
CA LEU A 194 -2.07 1.15 -59.63
C LEU A 194 -3.57 1.29 -59.90
N LEU A 195 -4.35 1.75 -58.92
CA LEU A 195 -5.79 2.04 -59.09
C LEU A 195 -6.04 3.07 -60.19
N LYS A 196 -5.23 4.14 -60.22
CA LYS A 196 -5.31 5.17 -61.28
C LYS A 196 -5.04 4.58 -62.66
N ARG A 197 -4.08 3.66 -62.79
CA ARG A 197 -3.76 2.98 -64.07
C ARG A 197 -4.86 2.01 -64.52
N ILE A 198 -5.46 1.26 -63.60
CA ILE A 198 -6.60 0.36 -63.89
C ILE A 198 -7.78 1.17 -64.44
N LYS A 199 -8.09 2.34 -63.84
CA LYS A 199 -9.17 3.23 -64.28
C LYS A 199 -8.95 3.80 -65.69
N LEU A 200 -7.71 3.95 -66.14
CA LEU A 200 -7.35 4.65 -67.38
C LEU A 200 -7.20 3.74 -68.61
N LYS A 201 -6.91 2.44 -68.46
CA LYS A 201 -6.44 1.61 -69.60
C LYS A 201 -7.26 0.37 -69.95
N ASN A 202 -8.33 0.02 -69.22
CA ASN A 202 -9.17 -1.18 -69.48
C ASN A 202 -8.42 -2.53 -69.61
N GLU A 203 -7.10 -2.57 -69.38
CA GLU A 203 -6.28 -3.79 -69.29
C GLU A 203 -5.97 -4.09 -67.82
N SER A 204 -6.67 -5.09 -67.29
CA SER A 204 -6.83 -5.24 -65.84
C SER A 204 -5.82 -6.20 -65.20
N ALA A 205 -5.38 -7.25 -65.91
CA ALA A 205 -4.78 -8.42 -65.28
C ALA A 205 -3.41 -8.15 -64.61
N LYS A 206 -2.50 -7.44 -65.30
CA LYS A 206 -1.14 -7.17 -64.76
C LYS A 206 -1.19 -6.21 -63.55
N TYR A 207 -2.02 -5.16 -63.63
CA TYR A 207 -2.16 -4.20 -62.56
C TYR A 207 -2.93 -4.76 -61.37
N LEU A 208 -3.93 -5.63 -61.60
CA LEU A 208 -4.61 -6.38 -60.54
C LEU A 208 -3.65 -7.30 -59.79
N LYS A 209 -2.76 -8.01 -60.50
CA LYS A 209 -1.75 -8.86 -59.86
C LYS A 209 -0.77 -8.07 -58.99
N LEU A 210 -0.35 -6.88 -59.46
CA LEU A 210 0.51 -5.99 -58.67
C LEU A 210 -0.22 -5.39 -57.46
N LEU A 211 -1.51 -5.05 -57.62
CA LEU A 211 -2.35 -4.54 -56.54
C LEU A 211 -2.58 -5.61 -55.48
N GLN A 212 -2.85 -6.85 -55.90
CA GLN A 212 -2.96 -7.99 -54.99
C GLN A 212 -1.68 -8.20 -54.18
N LYS A 213 -0.52 -8.20 -54.85
CA LYS A 213 0.76 -8.35 -54.15
C LYS A 213 1.01 -7.24 -53.13
N GLY A 214 0.77 -5.98 -53.47
CA GLY A 214 0.96 -4.90 -52.51
C GLY A 214 -0.08 -4.89 -51.38
N LEU A 215 -1.29 -5.45 -51.59
CA LEU A 215 -2.25 -5.68 -50.50
C LEU A 215 -1.76 -6.80 -49.56
N GLU A 216 -1.19 -7.88 -50.10
CA GLU A 216 -0.56 -8.93 -49.31
C GLU A 216 0.59 -8.37 -48.46
N ASP A 217 1.43 -7.50 -49.04
CA ASP A 217 2.52 -6.82 -48.32
C ASP A 217 1.98 -5.92 -47.19
N ILE A 218 0.92 -5.13 -47.42
CA ILE A 218 0.26 -4.32 -46.38
C ILE A 218 -0.29 -5.21 -45.26
N VAL A 219 -1.01 -6.28 -45.60
CA VAL A 219 -1.59 -7.20 -44.61
C VAL A 219 -0.50 -7.89 -43.79
N SER A 220 0.63 -8.24 -44.40
CA SER A 220 1.79 -8.79 -43.68
C SER A 220 2.40 -7.81 -42.67
N SER A 221 2.36 -6.50 -42.97
CA SER A 221 2.91 -5.46 -42.11
C SER A 221 2.12 -5.25 -40.81
N PHE A 222 0.87 -5.70 -40.73
CA PHE A 222 0.05 -5.66 -39.51
C PHE A 222 0.32 -6.84 -38.56
N GLY A 223 1.29 -7.70 -38.87
CA GLY A 223 1.53 -8.95 -38.17
C GLY A 223 0.33 -9.90 -38.29
N ALA A 224 0.49 -11.16 -37.90
CA ALA A 224 -0.54 -12.21 -38.00
C ALA A 224 -1.86 -11.95 -37.22
N SER A 225 -2.08 -10.73 -36.72
CA SER A 225 -3.15 -10.31 -35.82
C SER A 225 -4.49 -9.99 -36.51
N ILE A 226 -4.51 -9.67 -37.81
CA ILE A 226 -5.78 -9.44 -38.55
C ILE A 226 -6.55 -10.76 -38.74
N SER A 227 -5.86 -11.90 -38.74
CA SER A 227 -6.46 -13.21 -38.97
C SER A 227 -7.19 -13.80 -37.76
N GLN A 228 -7.13 -13.17 -36.58
CA GLN A 228 -7.96 -13.58 -35.43
C GLN A 228 -9.35 -12.95 -35.50
N ASN A 229 -10.09 -13.22 -36.58
CA ASN A 229 -11.48 -12.83 -36.65
C ASN A 229 -12.33 -13.82 -35.85
N LYS A 230 -12.81 -13.34 -34.70
CA LYS A 230 -13.74 -13.94 -33.72
C LYS A 230 -15.13 -14.31 -34.28
N LEU A 231 -15.28 -14.40 -35.61
CA LEU A 231 -16.53 -14.71 -36.29
C LEU A 231 -16.36 -16.03 -37.04
N ASN A 232 -17.11 -17.07 -36.66
CA ASN A 232 -17.12 -18.40 -37.30
C ASN A 232 -17.78 -18.38 -38.71
N LEU A 233 -17.41 -17.42 -39.55
CA LEU A 233 -17.86 -17.30 -40.94
C LEU A 233 -16.85 -17.99 -41.87
N THR A 234 -17.34 -18.65 -42.91
CA THR A 234 -16.47 -19.22 -43.96
C THR A 234 -15.93 -18.11 -44.86
N SER A 235 -14.87 -18.38 -45.63
CA SER A 235 -14.29 -17.42 -46.57
C SER A 235 -15.33 -16.82 -47.53
N ARG A 236 -16.27 -17.64 -48.01
CA ARG A 236 -17.37 -17.20 -48.89
C ARG A 236 -18.39 -16.32 -48.17
N GLU A 237 -18.68 -16.61 -46.90
CA GLU A 237 -19.56 -15.78 -46.07
C GLU A 237 -18.91 -14.45 -45.70
N ILE A 238 -17.58 -14.42 -45.48
CA ILE A 238 -16.80 -13.19 -45.25
C ILE A 238 -16.82 -12.31 -46.49
N GLU A 239 -16.56 -12.87 -47.67
CA GLU A 239 -16.61 -12.17 -48.95
C GLU A 239 -17.98 -11.53 -49.19
N ILE A 240 -19.06 -12.29 -49.03
CA ILE A 240 -20.43 -11.79 -49.18
C ILE A 240 -20.76 -10.74 -48.11
N SER A 241 -20.31 -10.93 -46.85
CA SER A 241 -20.50 -9.94 -45.78
C SER A 241 -19.81 -8.62 -46.10
N ASN A 242 -18.60 -8.66 -46.68
CA ASN A 242 -17.87 -7.46 -47.09
C ASN A 242 -18.58 -6.73 -48.24
N LEU A 243 -19.12 -7.44 -49.23
CA LEU A 243 -19.88 -6.81 -50.31
C LEU A 243 -21.18 -6.16 -49.79
N ILE A 244 -21.87 -6.81 -48.86
CA ILE A 244 -23.06 -6.24 -48.19
C ILE A 244 -22.69 -5.01 -47.37
N LYS A 245 -21.57 -5.06 -46.62
CA LYS A 245 -21.06 -3.94 -45.83
C LYS A 245 -20.77 -2.72 -46.70
N ASN A 246 -20.24 -2.94 -47.91
CA ASN A 246 -19.95 -1.90 -48.89
C ASN A 246 -21.18 -1.44 -49.69
N GLY A 247 -22.39 -1.86 -49.31
CA GLY A 247 -23.64 -1.34 -49.86
C GLY A 247 -24.16 -2.03 -51.11
N LEU A 248 -23.54 -3.13 -51.56
CA LEU A 248 -24.03 -3.86 -52.73
C LEU A 248 -25.34 -4.61 -52.43
N THR A 249 -26.30 -4.52 -53.35
CA THR A 249 -27.56 -5.24 -53.32
C THR A 249 -27.35 -6.72 -53.64
N GLY A 250 -28.31 -7.58 -53.27
CA GLY A 250 -28.19 -9.02 -53.55
C GLY A 250 -28.11 -9.33 -55.05
N LYS A 251 -28.74 -8.50 -55.91
CA LYS A 251 -28.67 -8.64 -57.37
C LYS A 251 -27.29 -8.25 -57.92
N GLU A 252 -26.70 -7.18 -57.41
CA GLU A 252 -25.34 -6.77 -57.78
C GLU A 252 -24.30 -7.79 -57.31
N ILE A 253 -24.45 -8.33 -56.10
CA ILE A 253 -23.59 -9.41 -55.57
C ILE A 253 -23.70 -10.66 -56.43
N ALA A 254 -24.92 -11.05 -56.83
CA ALA A 254 -25.16 -12.21 -57.69
C ALA A 254 -24.45 -12.06 -59.04
N SER A 255 -24.58 -10.88 -59.66
CA SER A 255 -23.89 -10.54 -60.89
C SER A 255 -22.37 -10.53 -60.74
N LEU A 256 -21.86 -9.94 -59.65
CA LEU A 256 -20.42 -9.78 -59.40
C LEU A 256 -19.73 -11.13 -59.14
N LEU A 257 -20.40 -12.01 -58.42
CA LEU A 257 -19.86 -13.30 -58.00
C LEU A 257 -20.23 -14.47 -58.93
N ASN A 258 -20.94 -14.17 -60.03
CA ASN A 258 -21.46 -15.14 -61.00
C ASN A 258 -22.23 -16.31 -60.35
N ILE A 259 -23.14 -15.99 -59.43
CA ILE A 259 -24.01 -16.94 -58.73
C ILE A 259 -25.46 -16.48 -58.78
N SER A 260 -26.41 -17.39 -58.51
CA SER A 260 -27.82 -17.01 -58.49
C SER A 260 -28.13 -16.04 -57.34
N PHE A 261 -29.11 -15.15 -57.55
CA PHE A 261 -29.64 -14.28 -56.50
C PHE A 261 -30.12 -15.08 -55.27
N LEU A 262 -30.73 -16.24 -55.49
CA LEU A 262 -31.18 -17.14 -54.43
C LEU A 262 -30.01 -17.67 -53.59
N THR A 263 -28.86 -17.96 -54.23
CA THR A 263 -27.63 -18.37 -53.55
C THR A 263 -27.11 -17.25 -52.62
N VAL A 264 -27.17 -16.00 -53.07
CA VAL A 264 -26.78 -14.84 -52.24
C VAL A 264 -27.71 -14.69 -51.02
N GLU A 265 -29.03 -14.85 -51.20
CA GLU A 265 -30.00 -14.78 -50.09
C GLU A 265 -29.83 -15.95 -49.09
N MET A 266 -29.47 -17.15 -49.56
CA MET A 266 -29.11 -18.26 -48.68
C MET A 266 -27.86 -17.97 -47.84
N HIS A 267 -26.83 -17.39 -48.45
CA HIS A 267 -25.64 -16.94 -47.72
C HIS A 267 -25.99 -15.84 -46.70
N ARG A 268 -26.83 -14.85 -47.06
CA ARG A 268 -27.32 -13.81 -46.14
C ARG A 268 -28.04 -14.41 -44.93
N LYS A 269 -28.92 -15.39 -45.14
CA LYS A 269 -29.61 -16.11 -44.04
C LYS A 269 -28.63 -16.85 -43.15
N THR A 270 -27.63 -17.50 -43.74
CA THR A 270 -26.60 -18.24 -42.99
C THR A 270 -25.72 -17.31 -42.17
N ILE A 271 -25.30 -16.18 -42.73
CA ILE A 271 -24.55 -15.13 -42.04
C ILE A 271 -25.37 -14.61 -40.85
N ARG A 272 -26.65 -14.27 -41.06
CA ARG A 272 -27.54 -13.81 -39.97
C ARG A 272 -27.66 -14.84 -38.84
N ARG A 273 -27.73 -16.13 -39.19
CA ARG A 273 -27.74 -17.24 -38.21
C ARG A 273 -26.46 -17.30 -37.41
N LYS A 274 -25.32 -17.30 -38.09
CA LYS A 274 -23.99 -17.36 -37.45
C LYS A 274 -23.68 -16.11 -36.62
N LEU A 275 -24.29 -14.97 -36.97
CA LEU A 275 -24.18 -13.71 -36.23
C LEU A 275 -25.23 -13.53 -35.12
N GLY A 276 -26.13 -14.51 -34.91
CA GLY A 276 -27.14 -14.46 -33.85
C GLY A 276 -28.25 -13.42 -34.07
N ILE A 277 -28.49 -13.02 -35.33
CA ILE A 277 -29.49 -11.99 -35.69
C ILE A 277 -30.62 -12.52 -36.59
N SER A 278 -30.74 -13.84 -36.81
CA SER A 278 -31.76 -14.43 -37.69
C SER A 278 -33.15 -13.81 -37.55
N ASN A 279 -33.63 -13.68 -36.30
CA ASN A 279 -35.00 -13.27 -35.99
C ASN A 279 -35.11 -11.82 -35.49
N LYS A 280 -34.03 -11.03 -35.61
CA LYS A 280 -34.02 -9.63 -35.18
C LYS A 280 -34.36 -8.73 -36.37
N LYS A 281 -35.20 -7.71 -36.16
CA LYS A 281 -35.48 -6.63 -37.15
C LYS A 281 -34.28 -5.67 -37.29
N VAL A 282 -33.11 -6.23 -37.57
CA VAL A 282 -31.84 -5.50 -37.71
C VAL A 282 -31.36 -5.65 -39.15
N ASN A 283 -30.99 -4.53 -39.75
CA ASN A 283 -30.38 -4.51 -41.08
C ASN A 283 -28.98 -5.17 -41.02
N LEU A 284 -28.75 -6.17 -41.87
CA LEU A 284 -27.50 -6.92 -41.89
C LEU A 284 -26.28 -6.04 -42.21
N ALA A 285 -26.40 -5.08 -43.14
CA ALA A 285 -25.32 -4.18 -43.50
C ALA A 285 -24.95 -3.24 -42.34
N SER A 286 -25.96 -2.65 -41.68
CA SER A 286 -25.74 -1.79 -40.50
C SER A 286 -25.08 -2.57 -39.35
N TYR A 287 -25.52 -3.80 -39.10
CA TYR A 287 -24.95 -4.65 -38.05
C TYR A 287 -23.51 -5.08 -38.33
N LEU A 288 -23.20 -5.43 -39.58
CA LEU A 288 -21.83 -5.73 -40.02
C LEU A 288 -20.91 -4.50 -39.87
N ASN A 289 -21.43 -3.29 -40.09
CA ASN A 289 -20.68 -2.07 -39.82
C ASN A 289 -20.38 -1.90 -38.32
N THR A 290 -21.32 -2.15 -37.40
CA THR A 290 -21.05 -2.02 -35.96
C THR A 290 -19.97 -2.98 -35.47
N ILE A 291 -20.04 -4.27 -35.84
CA ILE A 291 -19.10 -5.29 -35.34
C ILE A 291 -17.68 -5.15 -35.91
N LEU A 292 -17.55 -4.64 -37.14
CA LEU A 292 -16.27 -4.56 -37.83
C LEU A 292 -15.63 -3.15 -37.77
N SER A 293 -16.32 -2.14 -37.24
CA SER A 293 -15.78 -0.77 -37.07
C SER A 293 -15.24 -0.49 -35.66
N ASP A 294 -15.70 -1.22 -34.65
CA ASP A 294 -15.32 -1.06 -33.23
C ASP A 294 -13.85 -1.40 -32.90
N LYS A 295 -13.00 -1.69 -33.89
CA LYS A 295 -11.56 -1.90 -33.71
C LYS A 295 -10.67 -0.79 -34.28
N THR A 296 -11.25 0.22 -34.90
CA THR A 296 -10.52 1.42 -35.33
C THR A 296 -11.30 2.64 -34.88
N ILE A 297 -10.73 3.35 -33.90
CA ILE A 297 -11.18 4.61 -33.26
C ILE A 297 -11.83 4.42 -31.87
N SER A 298 -11.00 4.48 -30.82
CA SER A 298 -11.12 5.55 -29.82
C SER A 298 -9.77 5.69 -29.08
N PRO A 299 -9.31 6.93 -28.82
CA PRO A 299 -9.69 7.50 -27.54
C PRO A 299 -10.39 8.84 -27.72
N LYS A 300 -11.54 8.99 -27.07
CA LYS A 300 -12.04 10.28 -26.59
C LYS A 300 -12.14 10.18 -25.07
N ASN A 301 -11.29 11.02 -24.44
CA ASN A 301 -11.24 11.49 -23.06
C ASN A 301 -11.26 10.43 -21.95
#